data_AF-A0A7Y4ZZU5-F1
#
_entry.id   AF-A0A7Y4ZZU5-F1
#
_cell.length_a   1.000
_cell.length_b   1.000
_cell.length_c   1.000
_cell.angle_alpha   90.00
_cell.angle_beta   90.00
_cell.angle_gamma   90.00
#
_symmetry.space_group_name_H-M   'P 1'
#
loop_
_entity.id
_entity.type
_entity.pdbx_description
1 polymer ?
#
loop_
_entity_poly.entity_id
_entity_poly.type
_entity_poly.pdbx_seq_one_letter_code
_entity_poly.pdbx_strand_id
1 'polypeptide(L)' 'MTAKSDNLDDEIMCECSGTTRGKIQSLYKQGLDIDAISSWTGTLSGCGGCEWDIAQFLKELTEHEKA' A
#
# COMPACT_ATOMS: atom_id res chain seq x y z
N MET A 1 9.23 9.20 27.54
CA MET A 1 8.71 9.80 26.29
C MET A 1 8.39 8.66 25.33
N THR A 2 7.27 8.81 24.64
CA THR A 2 6.44 7.83 23.90
C THR A 2 7.07 6.55 23.34
N ALA A 3 6.33 5.44 23.49
CA ALA A 3 6.57 4.17 22.84
C ALA A 3 6.56 4.36 21.32
N LYS A 4 7.70 4.09 20.69
CA LYS A 4 7.85 4.05 19.24
C LYS A 4 7.23 2.74 18.78
N SER A 5 5.92 2.74 18.55
CA SER A 5 5.30 1.69 17.74
C SER A 5 6.01 1.72 16.39
N ASP A 6 6.66 0.63 16.05
CA ASP A 6 7.31 0.39 14.77
C ASP A 6 6.18 0.28 13.73
N ASN A 7 5.63 1.43 13.33
CA ASN A 7 4.50 1.48 12.42
C ASN A 7 5.02 1.19 11.02
N LEU A 8 5.07 -0.10 10.67
CA LEU A 8 5.30 -0.57 9.31
C LEU A 8 4.30 0.08 8.32
N ASP A 9 3.18 0.60 8.81
CA ASP A 9 2.23 1.43 8.06
C ASP A 9 2.82 2.73 7.49
N ASP A 10 3.85 3.31 8.11
CA ASP A 10 4.55 4.52 7.64
C ASP A 10 5.69 4.20 6.64
N GLU A 11 5.92 2.92 6.35
CA GLU A 11 6.90 2.48 5.36
C GLU A 11 6.51 2.99 3.96
N ILE A 12 7.35 3.85 3.39
CA ILE A 12 7.17 4.36 2.02
C ILE A 12 7.42 3.21 1.04
N MET A 13 6.35 2.70 0.43
CA MET A 13 6.44 1.67 -0.62
C MET A 13 6.70 2.28 -2.00
N CYS A 14 6.25 3.52 -2.23
CA CYS A 14 6.50 4.21 -3.48
C CYS A 14 7.07 5.60 -3.22
N GLU A 15 8.36 5.77 -3.43
CA GLU A 15 9.08 7.04 -3.26
C GLU A 15 8.61 8.14 -4.22
N CYS A 16 8.20 7.79 -5.44
CA CYS A 16 7.75 8.75 -6.46
C CYS A 16 6.47 9.49 -6.05
N SER A 17 5.55 8.79 -5.39
CA SER A 17 4.24 9.34 -4.96
C SER A 17 4.17 9.58 -3.45
N GLY A 18 5.17 9.12 -2.69
CA GLY A 18 5.15 9.12 -1.22
C GLY A 18 4.10 8.17 -0.64
N THR A 19 3.73 7.11 -1.37
CA THR A 19 2.70 6.16 -0.93
C THR A 19 3.27 5.24 0.13
N THR A 20 2.63 5.21 1.30
CA THR A 20 3.01 4.29 2.39
C THR A 20 2.20 2.99 2.35
N ARG A 21 2.77 1.95 2.96
CA ARG A 21 2.16 0.62 3.10
C ARG A 21 0.81 0.71 3.80
N GLY A 22 0.72 1.49 4.87
CA GLY A 22 -0.49 1.69 5.64
C GLY A 22 -1.60 2.37 4.85
N LYS A 23 -1.23 3.31 3.98
CA LYS A 23 -2.19 3.95 3.08
C LYS A 23 -2.81 2.94 2.12
N ILE A 24 -2.00 2.08 1.51
CA ILE A 24 -2.48 1.02 0.61
C ILE A 24 -3.40 0.05 1.37
N GLN A 25 -2.98 -0.42 2.54
CA GLN A 25 -3.78 -1.34 3.35
C GLN A 25 -5.11 -0.71 3.79
N SER A 26 -5.10 0.56 4.20
CA SER A 26 -6.31 1.29 4.59
C SER A 26 -7.28 1.44 3.42
N LEU A 27 -6.79 1.73 2.21
CA LEU A 27 -7.62 1.79 1.01
C LEU A 27 -8.17 0.40 0.65
N TYR A 28 -7.35 -0.64 0.69
CA TYR A 28 -7.80 -2.01 0.45
C TYR A 28 -8.88 -2.46 1.43
N LYS A 29 -8.73 -2.16 2.72
CA LYS A 29 -9.74 -2.42 3.77
C LYS A 29 -11.05 -1.66 3.56
N GLN A 30 -11.04 -0.55 2.83
CA GLN A 30 -12.26 0.16 2.43
C GLN A 30 -12.98 -0.53 1.24
N GLY A 31 -12.41 -1.61 0.68
CA GLY A 31 -12.94 -2.32 -0.48
C GLY A 31 -12.46 -1.75 -1.81
N LEU A 32 -11.38 -0.95 -1.81
CA LEU A 32 -10.77 -0.43 -3.04
C LEU A 32 -9.83 -1.48 -3.63
N ASP A 33 -9.96 -1.70 -4.93
CA ASP A 33 -9.10 -2.60 -5.71
C ASP A 33 -7.79 -1.90 -6.14
N ILE A 34 -6.81 -2.65 -6.65
CA ILE A 34 -5.49 -2.14 -7.05
C ILE A 34 -5.58 -0.95 -8.02
N ASP A 35 -6.53 -0.99 -8.96
CA ASP A 35 -6.75 0.09 -9.93
C ASP A 35 -7.25 1.37 -9.26
N ALA A 36 -8.18 1.23 -8.31
CA ALA A 36 -8.66 2.35 -7.52
C ALA A 36 -7.54 2.90 -6.61
N ILE A 37 -6.79 2.03 -5.93
CA ILE A 37 -5.65 2.44 -5.10
C ILE A 37 -4.63 3.21 -5.94
N SER A 38 -4.33 2.74 -7.16
CA SER A 38 -3.46 3.44 -8.11
C SER A 38 -4.00 4.83 -8.43
N SER A 39 -5.28 4.94 -8.77
CA SER A 39 -5.92 6.23 -9.08
C SER A 39 -5.91 7.20 -7.89
N TRP A 40 -6.14 6.70 -6.68
CA TRP A 40 -6.20 7.51 -5.45
C TRP A 40 -4.83 7.95 -4.94
N THR A 41 -3.81 7.11 -5.09
CA THR A 41 -2.47 7.37 -4.56
C THR A 41 -1.51 7.90 -5.62
N GLY A 42 -1.85 7.78 -6.90
CA GLY A 42 -0.96 8.04 -8.02
C GLY A 42 0.19 7.02 -8.12
N THR A 43 0.17 5.97 -7.31
CA THR A 43 1.11 4.85 -7.38
C THR A 43 0.77 4.00 -8.62
N LEU A 44 1.72 3.27 -9.21
CA LEU A 44 1.57 2.54 -10.51
C LEU A 44 1.37 3.40 -11.77
N SER A 45 0.92 4.65 -11.66
CA SER A 45 0.74 5.54 -12.82
C SER A 45 2.00 6.30 -13.23
N GLY A 46 3.10 6.14 -12.48
CA GLY A 46 4.33 6.93 -12.63
C GLY A 46 5.55 6.09 -13.03
N CYS A 47 6.59 6.15 -12.19
CA CYS A 47 7.93 5.59 -12.43
C CYS A 47 8.01 4.05 -12.55
N GLY A 48 6.92 3.33 -12.28
CA GLY A 48 6.83 1.86 -12.37
C GLY A 48 7.61 1.06 -11.31
N GLY A 49 8.54 1.68 -10.58
CA GLY A 49 9.41 0.94 -9.65
C GLY A 49 8.68 0.23 -8.50
N CYS A 50 7.56 0.78 -8.04
CA CYS A 50 6.79 0.25 -6.91
C CYS A 50 5.64 -0.67 -7.32
N GLU A 51 5.50 -1.01 -8.61
CA GLU A 51 4.35 -1.77 -9.11
C GLU A 51 4.29 -3.19 -8.56
N TRP A 52 5.44 -3.84 -8.57
CA TRP A 52 5.55 -5.22 -8.17
C TRP A 52 5.37 -5.38 -6.65
N ASP A 53 6.00 -4.52 -5.84
CA ASP A 53 5.85 -4.50 -4.38
C ASP A 53 4.39 -4.30 -3.95
N ILE A 54 3.67 -3.38 -4.60
CA ILE A 54 2.28 -3.08 -4.25
C ILE A 54 1.35 -4.22 -4.68
N ALA A 55 1.56 -4.79 -5.87
CA ALA A 55 0.80 -5.94 -6.33
C ALA A 55 1.01 -7.18 -5.44
N GLN A 56 2.26 -7.43 -5.03
CA GLN A 56 2.60 -8.48 -4.05
C GLN A 56 1.87 -8.23 -2.73
N PHE A 57 2.00 -7.03 -2.16
CA PHE A 57 1.40 -6.71 -0.87
C PHE A 57 -0.13 -6.84 -0.87
N LEU A 58 -0.81 -6.36 -1.92
CA LEU A 58 -2.26 -6.51 -2.06
C LEU A 58 -2.68 -7.97 -2.22
N LYS A 59 -1.90 -8.76 -2.96
CA LYS A 59 -2.13 -10.20 -3.08
C LYS A 59 -2.01 -10.89 -1.72
N GLU A 60 -0.97 -10.59 -0.95
CA GLU A 60 -0.80 -11.12 0.41
C GLU A 60 -1.97 -10.72 1.32
N LEU A 61 -2.40 -9.46 1.31
CA LEU A 61 -3.56 -9.00 2.07
C LEU A 61 -4.83 -9.76 1.70
N THR A 62 -5.05 -10.01 0.41
CA THR A 62 -6.19 -10.78 -0.09
C THR A 62 -6.14 -12.23 0.37
N GLU A 63 -4.96 -12.84 0.36
CA GLU A 63 -4.76 -14.22 0.83
C GLU A 63 -4.93 -14.34 2.35
N HIS A 64 -4.47 -13.34 3.12
CA HIS A 64 -4.59 -13.31 4.57
C HIS A 64 -6.02 -13.01 5.08
N GLU A 65 -6.82 -12.20 4.38
CA GLU A 65 -8.23 -11.93 4.75
C GLU A 65 -9.17 -13.11 4.45
N LYS A 66 -8.73 -14.08 3.64
CA LYS A 66 -9.53 -15.25 3.25
C LYS A 66 -9.34 -16.49 4.15
N ALA A 67 -8.55 -16.39 5.22
CA ALA A 67 -8.31 -17.45 6.20
C ALA A 67 -9.25 -17.35 7.40
#